data_AF-A0A946QD48-F1
#
_entry.id   AF-A0A946QD48-F1
#
_cell.length_a   1.000
_cell.length_b   1.000
_cell.length_c   1.000
_cell.angle_alpha   90.00
_cell.angle_beta   90.00
_cell.angle_gamma   90.00
#
_symmetry.space_group_name_H-M   'P 1'
#
loop_
_entity.id
_entity.type
_entity.pdbx_description
1 polymer ?
#
loop_
_entity_poly.entity_id
_entity_poly.type
_entity_poly.pdbx_seq_one_letter_code
_entity_poly.pdbx_strand_id
1 'polypeptide(L)'
;KYMRTGNVLDTMSQDIMKLQKNLPSQEREKLGHYLDGFEALRDRRTKLVSMQNVLKEHAPEIDDKYTSRFRTHHLEAHFDMASAALISGLTNVVTVHADGLDSVYSGIGVGNNVHAIGHGAGYATLSSQDCRNAIRTFHIELIASMADKLSKVPEGNGTMLDNTLIVYLSDNSANHHSFGFEWPMFVLGNLDGKLNSKGRYLAYPHYGNGNHHHTICNWFTTLCHLANSPRDLFGQPDMALGKVENQQGPLNELLV
;
A
#
# COMPACT_ATOMS: atom_id res chain seq x y z
N LYS A 1 -6.57 1.29 -40.16
CA LYS A 1 -6.59 1.57 -38.70
C LYS A 1 -7.36 0.42 -38.04
N TYR A 2 -6.67 -0.66 -37.66
CA TYR A 2 -7.34 -1.84 -37.08
C TYR A 2 -7.85 -1.50 -35.68
N MET A 3 -9.17 -1.40 -35.51
CA MET A 3 -9.79 -1.49 -34.19
C MET A 3 -9.62 -2.92 -33.69
N ARG A 4 -8.65 -3.12 -32.80
CA ARG A 4 -8.32 -4.40 -32.17
C ARG A 4 -9.35 -4.69 -31.06
N THR A 5 -10.57 -5.03 -31.48
CA THR A 5 -11.65 -5.59 -30.64
C THR A 5 -11.37 -7.08 -30.39
N GLY A 6 -12.03 -7.71 -29.41
CA GLY A 6 -11.75 -9.04 -28.83
C GLY A 6 -11.70 -10.28 -29.75
N ASN A 7 -11.65 -10.08 -31.06
CA ASN A 7 -11.80 -11.07 -32.13
C ASN A 7 -10.67 -12.12 -32.21
N VAL A 8 -9.47 -11.83 -31.65
CA VAL A 8 -8.35 -12.79 -31.71
C VAL A 8 -8.59 -14.00 -30.80
N LEU A 9 -9.10 -13.78 -29.58
CA LEU A 9 -9.40 -14.88 -28.64
C LEU A 9 -10.58 -15.71 -29.14
N ASP A 10 -11.60 -15.07 -29.72
CA ASP A 10 -12.74 -15.75 -30.32
C ASP A 10 -12.31 -16.63 -31.52
N THR A 11 -11.38 -16.12 -32.35
CA THR A 11 -10.82 -16.88 -33.48
C THR A 11 -10.02 -18.10 -33.00
N MET A 12 -9.29 -17.98 -31.90
CA MET A 12 -8.48 -19.08 -31.34
C MET A 12 -9.29 -20.07 -30.50
N SER A 13 -10.52 -19.74 -30.12
CA SER A 13 -11.36 -20.55 -29.22
C SER A 13 -11.54 -21.99 -29.73
N GLN A 14 -11.78 -22.17 -31.03
CA GLN A 14 -11.92 -23.50 -31.62
C GLN A 14 -10.64 -24.34 -31.56
N ASP A 15 -9.48 -23.70 -31.76
CA ASP A 15 -8.19 -24.39 -31.73
C ASP A 15 -7.75 -24.68 -30.30
N ILE A 16 -8.09 -23.81 -29.35
CA ILE A 16 -7.92 -24.05 -27.91
C ILE A 16 -8.75 -25.25 -27.45
N MET A 17 -10.02 -25.36 -27.88
CA MET A 17 -10.86 -26.52 -27.57
C MET A 17 -10.29 -27.82 -28.14
N LYS A 18 -9.73 -27.80 -29.36
CA LYS A 18 -9.06 -28.97 -29.95
C LYS A 18 -7.79 -29.33 -29.19
N LEU A 19 -6.98 -28.33 -28.83
CA LEU A 19 -5.75 -28.52 -28.08
C LEU A 19 -6.03 -29.13 -26.70
N GLN A 20 -7.01 -28.60 -25.96
CA GLN A 20 -7.41 -29.12 -24.64
C GLN A 20 -7.78 -30.62 -24.68
N LYS A 21 -8.44 -31.09 -25.75
CA LYS A 21 -8.79 -32.51 -25.94
C LYS A 21 -7.56 -33.41 -26.13
N ASN A 22 -6.49 -32.88 -26.71
CA ASN A 22 -5.28 -33.63 -27.03
C ASN A 22 -4.18 -33.52 -25.96
N LEU A 23 -4.36 -32.67 -24.94
CA LEU A 23 -3.38 -32.50 -23.86
C LEU A 23 -3.62 -33.49 -22.71
N PRO A 24 -2.55 -34.02 -22.09
CA PRO A 24 -2.60 -34.67 -20.78
C PRO A 24 -3.17 -33.74 -19.69
N SER A 25 -3.63 -34.31 -18.57
CA SER A 25 -4.32 -33.56 -17.50
C SER A 25 -3.53 -32.36 -16.98
N GLN A 26 -2.23 -32.55 -16.66
CA GLN A 26 -1.38 -31.51 -16.10
C GLN A 26 -1.14 -30.34 -17.08
N GLU A 27 -0.98 -30.64 -18.38
CA GLU A 27 -0.83 -29.60 -19.40
C GLU A 27 -2.16 -28.88 -19.68
N ARG A 28 -3.29 -29.58 -19.54
CA ARG A 28 -4.63 -28.97 -19.67
C ARG A 28 -4.90 -27.98 -18.53
N GLU A 29 -4.50 -28.31 -17.30
CA GLU A 29 -4.58 -27.41 -16.14
C GLU A 29 -3.72 -26.16 -16.36
N LYS A 30 -2.47 -26.34 -16.78
CA LYS A 30 -1.57 -25.23 -17.12
C LYS A 30 -2.15 -24.34 -18.21
N LEU A 31 -2.68 -24.91 -19.28
CA LEU A 31 -3.37 -24.18 -20.34
C LEU A 31 -4.58 -23.41 -19.79
N GLY A 32 -5.35 -24.02 -18.88
CA GLY A 32 -6.45 -23.36 -18.15
C GLY A 32 -6.01 -22.06 -17.50
N HIS A 33 -4.92 -22.07 -16.72
CA HIS A 33 -4.40 -20.85 -16.09
C HIS A 33 -4.05 -19.72 -17.07
N TYR A 34 -3.51 -20.06 -18.25
CA TYR A 34 -3.25 -19.05 -19.29
C TYR A 34 -4.54 -18.47 -19.85
N LEU A 35 -5.54 -19.31 -20.12
CA LEU A 35 -6.84 -18.88 -20.62
C LEU A 35 -7.56 -17.99 -19.61
N ASP A 36 -7.58 -18.38 -18.34
CA ASP A 36 -8.12 -17.57 -17.24
C ASP A 36 -7.42 -16.20 -17.17
N GLY A 37 -6.10 -16.18 -17.38
CA GLY A 37 -5.33 -14.94 -17.49
C GLY A 37 -5.76 -14.05 -18.65
N PHE A 38 -6.02 -14.62 -19.83
CA PHE A 38 -6.52 -13.87 -20.99
C PHE A 38 -7.94 -13.35 -20.78
N GLU A 39 -8.83 -14.15 -20.19
CA GLU A 39 -10.18 -13.73 -19.84
C GLU A 39 -10.16 -12.60 -18.81
N ALA A 40 -9.35 -12.72 -17.75
CA ALA A 40 -9.17 -11.66 -16.77
C ALA A 40 -8.64 -10.36 -17.39
N LEU A 41 -7.71 -10.44 -18.35
CA LEU A 41 -7.22 -9.27 -19.09
C LEU A 41 -8.31 -8.63 -19.96
N ARG A 42 -9.14 -9.45 -20.63
CA ARG A 42 -10.27 -8.97 -21.43
C ARG A 42 -11.27 -8.25 -20.53
N ASP A 43 -11.65 -8.85 -19.42
CA ASP A 43 -12.65 -8.31 -18.50
C ASP A 43 -12.15 -7.01 -17.86
N ARG A 44 -10.86 -6.96 -17.48
CA ARG A 44 -10.21 -5.73 -17.03
C ARG A 44 -10.25 -4.64 -18.10
N ARG A 45 -10.00 -4.98 -19.37
CA ARG A 45 -10.08 -4.00 -20.47
C ARG A 45 -11.50 -3.48 -20.66
N THR A 46 -12.50 -4.35 -20.63
CA THR A 46 -13.92 -3.96 -20.72
C THR A 46 -14.29 -3.02 -19.58
N LYS A 47 -13.86 -3.33 -18.34
CA LYS A 47 -14.04 -2.45 -17.18
C LYS A 47 -13.37 -1.08 -17.41
N LEU A 48 -12.13 -1.03 -17.86
CA LEU A 48 -11.43 0.23 -18.15
C LEU A 48 -12.14 1.07 -19.20
N VAL A 49 -12.65 0.45 -20.27
CA VAL A 49 -13.43 1.16 -21.30
C VAL A 49 -14.72 1.71 -20.71
N SER A 50 -15.42 0.95 -19.86
CA SER A 50 -16.65 1.41 -19.20
C SER A 50 -16.42 2.58 -18.25
N MET A 51 -15.22 2.72 -17.70
CA MET A 51 -14.84 3.77 -16.76
C MET A 51 -14.23 5.01 -17.44
N GLN A 52 -14.09 5.02 -18.77
CA GLN A 52 -13.30 6.02 -19.50
C GLN A 52 -13.63 7.48 -19.14
N ASN A 53 -14.90 7.82 -18.93
CA ASN A 53 -15.31 9.17 -18.57
C ASN A 53 -14.85 9.54 -17.16
N VAL A 54 -15.07 8.66 -16.18
CA VAL A 54 -14.62 8.84 -14.79
C VAL A 54 -13.10 8.96 -14.71
N LEU A 55 -12.39 8.14 -15.50
CA LEU A 55 -10.92 8.19 -15.56
C LEU A 55 -10.40 9.52 -16.11
N LYS A 56 -11.08 10.11 -17.10
CA LYS A 56 -10.69 11.40 -17.66
C LYS A 56 -10.98 12.54 -16.70
N GLU A 57 -12.10 12.48 -16.00
CA GLU A 57 -12.53 13.49 -15.03
C GLU A 57 -11.58 13.58 -13.83
N HIS A 58 -11.09 12.43 -13.36
CA HIS A 58 -10.21 12.34 -12.19
C HIS A 58 -8.74 12.14 -12.56
N ALA A 59 -8.39 12.25 -13.84
CA ALA A 59 -6.99 12.18 -14.25
C ALA A 59 -6.23 13.36 -13.62
N PRO A 60 -5.04 13.13 -13.05
CA PRO A 60 -4.26 14.22 -12.52
C PRO A 60 -3.81 15.14 -13.66
N GLU A 61 -3.73 16.44 -13.39
CA GLU A 61 -3.18 17.41 -14.33
C GLU A 61 -1.70 17.11 -14.56
N ILE A 62 -1.32 16.91 -15.82
CA ILE A 62 0.06 16.62 -16.18
C ILE A 62 0.83 17.94 -16.24
N ASP A 63 1.75 18.11 -15.30
CA ASP A 63 2.68 19.23 -15.22
C ASP A 63 4.16 18.74 -15.32
N ASP A 64 5.10 19.64 -15.09
CA ASP A 64 6.54 19.36 -15.19
C ASP A 64 7.03 18.29 -14.20
N LYS A 65 6.31 18.04 -13.09
CA LYS A 65 6.75 17.10 -12.05
C LYS A 65 6.77 15.65 -12.56
N TYR A 66 5.90 15.31 -13.51
CA TYR A 66 5.81 13.99 -14.15
C TYR A 66 7.01 13.63 -15.03
N THR A 67 7.82 14.62 -15.43
CA THR A 67 9.03 14.41 -16.24
C THR A 67 10.28 14.92 -15.53
N SER A 68 10.14 15.35 -14.27
CA SER A 68 11.24 15.91 -13.52
C SER A 68 12.35 14.89 -13.26
N ARG A 69 13.54 15.36 -12.95
CA ARG A 69 14.66 14.51 -12.49
C ARG A 69 14.72 14.35 -10.97
N PHE A 70 13.93 15.15 -10.25
CA PHE A 70 13.96 15.16 -8.79
C PHE A 70 13.01 14.11 -8.22
N ARG A 71 13.53 13.30 -7.28
CA ARG A 71 12.75 12.23 -6.61
C ARG A 71 11.54 12.78 -5.86
N THR A 72 11.61 13.99 -5.32
CA THR A 72 10.49 14.66 -4.62
C THR A 72 9.28 14.84 -5.54
N HIS A 73 9.51 15.36 -6.75
CA HIS A 73 8.47 15.50 -7.78
C HIS A 73 7.91 14.16 -8.25
N HIS A 74 8.74 13.12 -8.34
CA HIS A 74 8.25 11.76 -8.64
C HIS A 74 7.30 11.27 -7.56
N LEU A 75 7.63 11.52 -6.29
CA LEU A 75 6.78 11.09 -5.18
C LEU A 75 5.47 11.86 -5.14
N GLU A 76 5.49 13.18 -5.38
CA GLU A 76 4.27 13.98 -5.58
C GLU A 76 3.38 13.39 -6.70
N ALA A 77 3.96 13.10 -7.86
CA ALA A 77 3.26 12.47 -8.97
C ALA A 77 2.69 11.09 -8.61
N HIS A 78 3.41 10.28 -7.84
CA HIS A 78 2.93 8.98 -7.35
C HIS A 78 1.71 9.14 -6.43
N PHE A 79 1.72 10.11 -5.51
CA PHE A 79 0.57 10.40 -4.65
C PHE A 79 -0.63 10.94 -5.43
N ASP A 80 -0.41 11.74 -6.47
CA ASP A 80 -1.46 12.18 -7.38
C ASP A 80 -2.10 11.01 -8.13
N MET A 81 -1.29 10.13 -8.72
CA MET A 81 -1.77 8.94 -9.40
C MET A 81 -2.48 7.97 -8.45
N ALA A 82 -1.94 7.77 -7.24
CA ALA A 82 -2.55 6.94 -6.21
C ALA A 82 -3.94 7.46 -5.81
N SER A 83 -4.05 8.77 -5.57
CA SER A 83 -5.32 9.42 -5.24
C SER A 83 -6.32 9.28 -6.38
N ALA A 84 -5.91 9.60 -7.61
CA ALA A 84 -6.76 9.45 -8.80
C ALA A 84 -7.24 8.01 -9.01
N ALA A 85 -6.38 7.02 -8.77
CA ALA A 85 -6.74 5.60 -8.92
C ALA A 85 -7.77 5.13 -7.88
N LEU A 86 -7.68 5.62 -6.63
CA LEU A 86 -8.68 5.37 -5.59
C LEU A 86 -10.00 6.07 -5.91
N ILE A 87 -9.95 7.38 -6.18
CA ILE A 87 -11.15 8.21 -6.42
C ILE A 87 -11.93 7.73 -7.64
N SER A 88 -11.23 7.32 -8.70
CA SER A 88 -11.86 6.80 -9.91
C SER A 88 -12.38 5.35 -9.78
N GLY A 89 -12.10 4.66 -8.66
CA GLY A 89 -12.49 3.27 -8.44
C GLY A 89 -11.69 2.26 -9.29
N LEU A 90 -10.50 2.63 -9.77
CA LEU A 90 -9.62 1.70 -10.51
C LEU A 90 -9.11 0.58 -9.61
N THR A 91 -8.82 0.90 -8.36
CA THR A 91 -8.36 -0.02 -7.32
C THR A 91 -8.86 0.46 -5.96
N ASN A 92 -9.03 -0.47 -5.03
CA ASN A 92 -9.35 -0.16 -3.63
C ASN A 92 -8.09 -0.14 -2.74
N VAL A 93 -6.94 -0.52 -3.30
CA VAL A 93 -5.67 -0.63 -2.57
C VAL A 93 -4.54 -0.06 -3.41
N VAL A 94 -3.71 0.77 -2.78
CA VAL A 94 -2.48 1.31 -3.35
C VAL A 94 -1.33 1.16 -2.34
N THR A 95 -0.14 0.86 -2.83
CA THR A 95 1.09 0.91 -2.05
C THR A 95 2.04 1.89 -2.73
N VAL A 96 2.52 2.89 -1.97
CA VAL A 96 3.52 3.85 -2.45
C VAL A 96 4.83 3.59 -1.71
N HIS A 97 5.87 3.32 -2.48
CA HIS A 97 7.24 3.24 -1.96
C HIS A 97 7.84 4.64 -1.99
N ALA A 98 8.04 5.24 -0.81
CA ALA A 98 8.49 6.62 -0.69
C ALA A 98 9.97 6.80 -1.08
N ASP A 99 10.86 5.99 -0.51
CA ASP A 99 12.29 6.01 -0.77
C ASP A 99 12.97 4.65 -0.62
N GLY A 100 14.10 4.49 -1.33
CA GLY A 100 15.09 3.46 -1.06
C GLY A 100 16.39 4.06 -0.48
N LEU A 101 17.37 3.20 -0.22
CA LEU A 101 18.67 3.57 0.35
C LEU A 101 19.42 4.65 -0.45
N ASP A 102 19.29 4.64 -1.77
CA ASP A 102 19.93 5.59 -2.70
C ASP A 102 19.15 6.90 -2.86
N SER A 103 17.97 7.06 -2.23
CA SER A 103 17.13 8.25 -2.37
C SER A 103 17.82 9.50 -1.91
N VAL A 104 17.73 10.56 -2.72
CA VAL A 104 18.20 11.91 -2.40
C VAL A 104 17.02 12.87 -2.50
N TYR A 105 16.82 13.68 -1.46
CA TYR A 105 15.70 14.62 -1.32
C TYR A 105 16.15 16.06 -1.58
N SER A 106 16.89 16.27 -2.67
CA SER A 106 17.48 17.57 -3.00
C SER A 106 16.44 18.65 -3.30
N GLY A 107 15.23 18.27 -3.75
CA GLY A 107 14.12 19.20 -3.96
C GLY A 107 13.63 19.89 -2.69
N ILE A 108 13.92 19.32 -1.51
CA ILE A 108 13.63 19.92 -0.19
C ILE A 108 14.92 20.26 0.58
N GLY A 109 16.05 20.43 -0.13
CA GLY A 109 17.31 20.86 0.47
C GLY A 109 18.11 19.76 1.19
N VAL A 110 17.75 18.48 1.05
CA VAL A 110 18.48 17.35 1.64
C VAL A 110 19.29 16.62 0.56
N GLY A 111 20.58 16.96 0.44
CA GLY A 111 21.43 16.47 -0.65
C GLY A 111 22.12 15.13 -0.41
N ASN A 112 22.20 14.65 0.83
CA ASN A 112 22.73 13.31 1.12
C ASN A 112 21.66 12.24 0.88
N ASN A 113 22.12 11.02 0.54
CA ASN A 113 21.20 9.90 0.36
C ASN A 113 20.69 9.36 1.71
N VAL A 114 19.51 8.73 1.69
CA VAL A 114 18.82 8.19 2.88
C VAL A 114 19.69 7.17 3.64
N HIS A 115 20.51 6.38 2.93
CA HIS A 115 21.44 5.44 3.54
C HIS A 115 22.52 6.15 4.38
N ALA A 116 23.22 7.14 3.80
CA ALA A 116 24.22 7.93 4.50
C ALA A 116 23.61 8.65 5.71
N ILE A 117 22.40 9.20 5.56
CA ILE A 117 21.67 9.82 6.67
C ILE A 117 21.36 8.78 7.76
N GLY A 118 21.02 7.55 7.39
CA GLY A 118 20.85 6.41 8.31
C GLY A 118 22.11 6.07 9.11
N HIS A 119 23.29 6.25 8.52
CA HIS A 119 24.59 6.15 9.20
C HIS A 119 24.99 7.42 9.97
N GLY A 120 24.13 8.44 10.03
CA GLY A 120 24.37 9.66 10.80
C GLY A 120 24.95 10.82 9.99
N ALA A 121 24.98 10.76 8.67
CA ALA A 121 25.42 11.89 7.85
C ALA A 121 24.38 13.04 7.90
N GLY A 122 24.82 14.24 8.30
CA GLY A 122 24.09 15.49 8.11
C GLY A 122 24.25 16.04 6.69
N TYR A 123 23.69 17.20 6.39
CA TYR A 123 23.90 17.88 5.10
C TYR A 123 23.91 19.39 5.29
N ALA A 124 24.94 20.08 4.76
CA ALA A 124 25.18 21.50 5.03
C ALA A 124 25.18 21.79 6.55
N THR A 125 24.24 22.59 7.04
CA THR A 125 24.08 22.91 8.46
C THR A 125 23.10 21.97 9.19
N LEU A 126 22.44 21.05 8.48
CA LEU A 126 21.45 20.13 9.03
C LEU A 126 22.16 18.91 9.63
N SER A 127 21.76 18.51 10.84
CA SER A 127 22.15 17.21 11.38
C SER A 127 21.47 16.08 10.60
N SER A 128 21.91 14.84 10.81
CA SER A 128 21.23 13.67 10.24
C SER A 128 19.77 13.56 10.69
N GLN A 129 19.49 13.94 11.94
CA GLN A 129 18.13 13.95 12.47
C GLN A 129 17.28 15.03 11.81
N ASP A 130 17.83 16.22 11.58
CA ASP A 130 17.11 17.28 10.86
C ASP A 130 16.79 16.86 9.43
N CYS A 131 17.74 16.22 8.73
CA CYS A 131 17.50 15.63 7.42
C CYS A 131 16.37 14.58 7.45
N ARG A 132 16.39 13.66 8.43
CA ARG A 132 15.31 12.65 8.59
C ARG A 132 13.96 13.30 8.86
N ASN A 133 13.93 14.35 9.69
CA ASN A 133 12.71 15.08 10.01
C ASN A 133 12.15 15.80 8.78
N ALA A 134 13.00 16.45 7.98
CA ALA A 134 12.59 17.08 6.73
C ALA A 134 11.97 16.08 5.74
N ILE A 135 12.61 14.92 5.55
CA ILE A 135 12.10 13.84 4.68
C ILE A 135 10.74 13.32 5.18
N ARG A 136 10.63 13.02 6.48
CA ARG A 136 9.36 12.54 7.06
C ARG A 136 8.25 13.59 7.00
N THR A 137 8.57 14.86 7.21
CA THR A 137 7.62 15.96 7.09
C THR A 137 7.07 16.03 5.67
N PHE A 138 7.94 15.96 4.66
CA PHE A 138 7.53 15.91 3.27
C PHE A 138 6.61 14.71 2.97
N HIS A 139 6.91 13.51 3.47
CA HIS A 139 6.01 12.36 3.32
C HIS A 139 4.64 12.58 3.95
N ILE A 140 4.60 13.16 5.15
CA ILE A 140 3.34 13.45 5.86
C ILE A 140 2.54 14.54 5.13
N GLU A 141 3.19 15.54 4.53
CA GLU A 141 2.53 16.54 3.70
C GLU A 141 1.86 15.92 2.46
N LEU A 142 2.51 14.95 1.81
CA LEU A 142 1.91 14.20 0.70
C LEU A 142 0.71 13.36 1.15
N ILE A 143 0.82 12.70 2.30
CA ILE A 143 -0.29 11.95 2.91
C ILE A 143 -1.44 12.88 3.27
N ALA A 144 -1.16 14.06 3.83
CA ALA A 144 -2.17 15.05 4.17
C ALA A 144 -2.90 15.57 2.91
N SER A 145 -2.16 15.84 1.83
CA SER A 145 -2.75 16.23 0.54
C SER A 145 -3.65 15.13 -0.05
N MET A 146 -3.22 13.86 0.00
CA MET A 146 -4.05 12.73 -0.40
C MET A 146 -5.31 12.65 0.48
N ALA A 147 -5.17 12.72 1.80
CA ALA A 147 -6.30 12.66 2.72
C ALA A 147 -7.31 13.79 2.48
N ASP A 148 -6.84 15.02 2.25
CA ASP A 148 -7.70 16.16 1.89
C ASP A 148 -8.50 15.88 0.61
N LYS A 149 -7.88 15.32 -0.43
CA LYS A 149 -8.58 14.90 -1.67
C LYS A 149 -9.65 13.85 -1.38
N LEU A 150 -9.31 12.79 -0.62
CA LEU A 150 -10.26 11.72 -0.29
C LEU A 150 -11.42 12.23 0.60
N SER A 151 -11.18 13.22 1.46
CA SER A 151 -12.21 13.83 2.31
C SER A 151 -13.26 14.63 1.52
N LYS A 152 -12.94 15.00 0.27
CA LYS A 152 -13.84 15.76 -0.62
C LYS A 152 -14.70 14.87 -1.51
N VAL A 153 -14.49 13.55 -1.46
CA VAL A 153 -15.21 12.57 -2.29
C VAL A 153 -16.30 11.92 -1.46
N PRO A 154 -17.59 12.16 -1.74
CA PRO A 154 -18.69 11.51 -1.02
C PRO A 154 -18.69 9.99 -1.28
N GLU A 155 -18.78 9.19 -0.22
CA GLU A 155 -18.85 7.73 -0.30
C GLU A 155 -19.69 7.16 0.86
N GLY A 156 -20.74 6.41 0.52
CA GLY A 156 -21.67 5.87 1.52
C GLY A 156 -22.34 6.97 2.34
N ASN A 157 -22.20 6.91 3.67
CA ASN A 157 -22.73 7.88 4.62
C ASN A 157 -21.75 9.02 4.97
N GLY A 158 -20.57 9.03 4.36
CA GLY A 158 -19.51 9.99 4.66
C GLY A 158 -18.66 10.28 3.43
N THR A 159 -17.35 10.25 3.62
CA THR A 159 -16.35 10.53 2.59
C THR A 159 -15.52 9.29 2.29
N MET A 160 -14.81 9.29 1.16
CA MET A 160 -13.86 8.21 0.85
C MET A 160 -12.76 8.10 1.91
N LEU A 161 -12.36 9.21 2.54
CA LEU A 161 -11.40 9.18 3.64
C LEU A 161 -11.94 8.41 4.86
N ASP A 162 -13.23 8.54 5.18
CA ASP A 162 -13.85 7.79 6.30
C ASP A 162 -13.78 6.27 6.06
N ASN A 163 -13.91 5.85 4.80
CA ASN A 163 -13.87 4.45 4.38
C ASN A 163 -12.44 3.93 4.10
N THR A 164 -11.43 4.81 4.07
CA THR A 164 -10.04 4.47 3.72
C THR A 164 -9.17 4.38 4.98
N LEU A 165 -8.24 3.42 5.00
CA LEU A 165 -7.16 3.38 5.99
C LEU A 165 -5.81 3.63 5.33
N ILE A 166 -5.14 4.71 5.72
CA ILE A 166 -3.78 5.03 5.31
C ILE A 166 -2.81 4.58 6.41
N VAL A 167 -1.82 3.78 6.03
CA VAL A 167 -0.79 3.27 6.95
C VAL A 167 0.57 3.71 6.43
N TYR A 168 1.29 4.50 7.23
CA TYR A 168 2.66 4.94 6.97
C TYR A 168 3.61 4.27 7.96
N LEU A 169 4.62 3.57 7.43
CA LEU A 169 5.60 2.81 8.20
C LEU A 169 6.95 2.79 7.49
N SER A 170 8.01 2.48 8.24
CA SER A 170 9.31 2.15 7.65
C SER A 170 9.31 0.72 7.11
N ASP A 171 10.09 0.49 6.07
CA ASP A 171 10.49 -0.82 5.54
C ASP A 171 11.45 -1.59 6.46
N ASN A 172 12.14 -0.90 7.38
CA ASN A 172 13.15 -1.47 8.26
C ASN A 172 12.90 -1.20 9.75
N SER A 173 11.63 -1.02 10.15
CA SER A 173 11.20 -0.85 11.55
C SER A 173 11.78 0.38 12.28
N ALA A 174 12.38 0.26 13.47
CA ALA A 174 12.74 1.39 14.34
C ALA A 174 13.94 2.24 13.89
N ASN A 175 14.93 1.66 13.18
CA ASN A 175 16.15 2.38 12.81
C ASN A 175 16.83 1.80 11.54
N HIS A 176 17.97 2.36 11.13
CA HIS A 176 18.66 1.96 9.91
C HIS A 176 19.26 0.53 9.94
N HIS A 177 19.69 0.06 11.11
CA HIS A 177 20.18 -1.30 11.34
C HIS A 177 19.34 -1.94 12.43
N SER A 178 18.08 -2.21 12.11
CA SER A 178 17.13 -2.61 13.12
C SER A 178 17.19 -4.10 13.40
N PHE A 179 16.93 -4.44 14.66
CA PHE A 179 16.65 -5.80 15.10
C PHE A 179 15.17 -6.17 14.96
N GLY A 180 14.30 -5.21 14.62
CA GLY A 180 12.87 -5.47 14.41
C GLY A 180 12.02 -5.54 15.69
N PHE A 181 12.55 -5.09 16.84
CA PHE A 181 11.81 -5.15 18.11
C PHE A 181 10.70 -4.11 18.24
N GLU A 182 10.83 -2.99 17.54
CA GLU A 182 9.84 -1.91 17.56
C GLU A 182 9.56 -1.46 16.13
N TRP A 183 8.28 -1.29 15.82
CA TRP A 183 7.85 -0.85 14.49
C TRP A 183 6.84 0.29 14.63
N PRO A 184 7.31 1.55 14.70
CA PRO A 184 6.40 2.68 14.78
C PRO A 184 5.63 2.82 13.47
N MET A 185 4.34 3.09 13.58
CA MET A 185 3.42 3.26 12.45
C MET A 185 2.55 4.48 12.69
N PHE A 186 2.29 5.24 11.63
CA PHE A 186 1.25 6.25 11.60
C PHE A 186 0.05 5.68 10.84
N VAL A 187 -1.14 5.82 11.42
CA VAL A 187 -2.38 5.31 10.86
C VAL A 187 -3.41 6.43 10.83
N LEU A 188 -4.02 6.64 9.66
CA LEU A 188 -5.06 7.65 9.43
C LEU A 188 -6.29 7.00 8.79
N GLY A 189 -7.47 7.38 9.28
CA GLY A 189 -8.76 6.79 8.90
C GLY A 189 -9.30 5.84 9.96
N ASN A 190 -10.58 5.47 9.85
CA ASN A 190 -11.26 4.62 10.82
C ASN A 190 -12.14 3.51 10.19
N LEU A 191 -12.08 3.32 8.86
CA LEU A 191 -12.82 2.27 8.13
C LEU A 191 -14.33 2.28 8.44
N ASP A 192 -14.97 3.43 8.25
CA ASP A 192 -16.39 3.67 8.56
C ASP A 192 -16.71 3.34 10.03
N GLY A 193 -15.83 3.80 10.92
CA GLY A 193 -15.95 3.59 12.36
C GLY A 193 -15.60 2.20 12.86
N LYS A 194 -15.19 1.24 12.01
CA LYS A 194 -14.79 -0.11 12.46
C LYS A 194 -13.49 -0.14 13.25
N LEU A 195 -12.54 0.75 12.93
CA LEU A 195 -11.27 0.87 13.63
C LEU A 195 -11.38 1.87 14.77
N ASN A 196 -11.20 1.38 16.00
CA ASN A 196 -11.28 2.16 17.23
C ASN A 196 -9.98 2.93 17.54
N SER A 197 -9.51 3.75 16.59
CA SER A 197 -8.24 4.49 16.72
C SER A 197 -8.32 5.62 17.77
N LYS A 198 -9.46 6.32 17.85
CA LYS A 198 -9.69 7.51 18.71
C LYS A 198 -8.59 8.60 18.60
N GLY A 199 -7.82 8.62 17.50
CA GLY A 199 -6.71 9.56 17.31
C GLY A 199 -5.64 9.49 18.41
N ARG A 200 -5.43 8.33 19.04
CA ARG A 200 -4.53 8.18 20.20
C ARG A 200 -3.19 7.56 19.81
N TYR A 201 -2.15 7.87 20.60
CA TYR A 201 -0.90 7.13 20.57
C TYR A 201 -1.07 5.81 21.35
N LEU A 202 -0.68 4.70 20.74
CA LEU A 202 -0.68 3.37 21.37
C LEU A 202 0.75 2.82 21.39
N ALA A 203 1.23 2.51 22.59
CA ALA A 203 2.48 1.82 22.81
C ALA A 203 2.22 0.51 23.54
N TYR A 204 2.63 -0.59 22.93
CA TYR A 204 2.63 -1.90 23.56
C TYR A 204 3.85 -2.05 24.46
N PRO A 205 3.84 -2.98 25.43
CA PRO A 205 5.02 -3.25 26.26
C PRO A 205 6.26 -3.52 25.38
N HIS A 206 7.44 -3.11 25.84
CA HIS A 206 8.68 -3.37 25.10
C HIS A 206 8.97 -4.87 24.99
N TYR A 207 9.69 -5.25 23.94
CA TYR A 207 10.15 -6.61 23.71
C TYR A 207 10.88 -7.18 24.94
N GLY A 208 10.55 -8.42 25.31
CA GLY A 208 11.12 -9.11 26.47
C GLY A 208 10.51 -8.74 27.82
N ASN A 209 9.58 -7.78 27.89
CA ASN A 209 8.81 -7.56 29.12
C ASN A 209 7.87 -8.76 29.38
N GLY A 210 7.70 -9.14 30.65
CA GLY A 210 6.91 -10.33 31.03
C GLY A 210 5.44 -10.29 30.64
N ASN A 211 4.91 -9.09 30.34
CA ASN A 211 3.55 -8.88 29.83
C ASN A 211 3.49 -8.52 28.33
N HIS A 212 4.61 -8.64 27.59
CA HIS A 212 4.64 -8.39 26.16
C HIS A 212 4.26 -9.67 25.39
N HIS A 213 3.11 -9.64 24.71
CA HIS A 213 2.62 -10.76 23.91
C HIS A 213 2.18 -10.35 22.49
N HIS A 214 2.41 -9.11 22.10
CA HIS A 214 1.96 -8.59 20.82
C HIS A 214 3.11 -8.45 19.83
N THR A 215 2.88 -8.88 18.60
CA THR A 215 3.80 -8.71 17.46
C THR A 215 3.13 -7.88 16.38
N ILE A 216 3.88 -7.50 15.34
CA ILE A 216 3.31 -6.85 14.15
C ILE A 216 2.24 -7.71 13.46
N CYS A 217 2.26 -9.04 13.66
CA CYS A 217 1.25 -9.96 13.16
C CYS A 217 -0.12 -9.71 13.81
N ASN A 218 -0.17 -9.24 15.06
CA ASN A 218 -1.43 -8.84 15.71
C ASN A 218 -2.04 -7.61 15.03
N TRP A 219 -1.22 -6.66 14.56
CA TRP A 219 -1.71 -5.55 13.75
C TRP A 219 -2.27 -6.03 12.40
N PHE A 220 -1.57 -6.93 11.70
CA PHE A 220 -2.08 -7.49 10.44
C PHE A 220 -3.41 -8.23 10.62
N THR A 221 -3.51 -9.09 11.64
CA THR A 221 -4.75 -9.81 11.96
C THR A 221 -5.88 -8.86 12.34
N THR A 222 -5.58 -7.74 13.03
CA THR A 222 -6.55 -6.65 13.25
C THR A 222 -7.12 -6.13 11.93
N LEU A 223 -6.28 -5.85 10.93
CA LEU A 223 -6.73 -5.42 9.61
C LEU A 223 -7.58 -6.49 8.90
N CYS A 224 -7.21 -7.76 9.01
CA CYS A 224 -8.00 -8.88 8.47
C CYS A 224 -9.41 -8.95 9.09
N HIS A 225 -9.51 -8.79 10.40
CA HIS A 225 -10.79 -8.76 11.12
C HIS A 225 -11.64 -7.55 10.69
N LEU A 226 -11.05 -6.36 10.60
CA LEU A 226 -11.73 -5.14 10.13
C LEU A 226 -12.21 -5.25 8.66
N ALA A 227 -11.49 -6.01 7.85
CA ALA A 227 -11.82 -6.29 6.44
C ALA A 227 -12.81 -7.46 6.25
N ASN A 228 -13.43 -7.97 7.33
CA ASN A 228 -14.36 -9.11 7.30
C ASN A 228 -13.74 -10.41 6.73
N SER A 229 -12.43 -10.61 6.89
CA SER A 229 -11.72 -11.82 6.51
C SER A 229 -10.84 -12.28 7.68
N PRO A 230 -11.45 -12.65 8.83
CA PRO A 230 -10.72 -12.85 10.07
C PRO A 230 -9.65 -13.92 9.93
N ARG A 231 -8.47 -13.60 10.46
CA ARG A 231 -7.33 -14.49 10.60
C ARG A 231 -6.83 -14.33 12.03
N ASP A 232 -6.66 -15.44 12.74
CA ASP A 232 -6.18 -15.39 14.13
C ASP A 232 -4.68 -15.61 14.24
N LEU A 233 -4.03 -15.93 13.13
CA LEU A 233 -2.59 -16.10 13.05
C LEU A 233 -2.06 -15.60 11.71
N PHE A 234 -0.89 -14.97 11.75
CA PHE A 234 -0.12 -14.59 10.58
C PHE A 234 1.37 -14.69 10.91
N GLY A 235 2.19 -15.09 9.93
CA GLY A 235 3.62 -15.24 10.13
C GLY A 235 3.99 -16.37 11.10
N GLN A 236 5.17 -16.24 11.72
CA GLN A 236 5.68 -17.19 12.72
C GLN A 236 5.57 -16.57 14.12
N PRO A 237 5.11 -17.32 15.14
CA PRO A 237 5.12 -16.87 16.52
C PRO A 237 6.55 -16.66 17.03
N ASP A 238 6.76 -15.65 17.87
CA ASP A 238 8.02 -15.47 18.58
C ASP A 238 8.00 -16.28 19.88
N MET A 239 8.70 -17.40 19.89
CA MET A 239 8.76 -18.30 21.04
C MET A 239 9.47 -17.67 22.26
N ALA A 240 10.20 -16.57 22.09
CA ALA A 240 10.79 -15.82 23.21
C ALA A 240 9.73 -14.99 23.97
N LEU A 241 8.58 -14.69 23.35
CA LEU A 241 7.48 -13.94 23.97
C LEU A 241 6.46 -14.83 24.70
N GLY A 242 6.72 -16.13 24.74
CA GLY A 242 5.90 -17.12 25.44
C GLY A 242 5.08 -17.97 24.47
N LYS A 243 3.89 -18.38 24.94
CA LYS A 243 3.08 -19.35 24.21
C LYS A 243 2.39 -18.69 23.01
N VAL A 244 2.13 -19.50 21.98
CA VAL A 244 1.52 -19.05 20.72
C VAL A 244 0.13 -18.49 20.96
N GLU A 245 -0.64 -19.05 21.89
CA GLU A 245 -2.00 -18.62 22.18
C GLU A 245 -2.07 -17.17 22.67
N ASN A 246 -0.99 -16.66 23.27
CA ASN A 246 -0.92 -15.28 23.73
C ASN A 246 -0.61 -14.28 22.60
N GLN A 247 -0.18 -14.78 21.44
CA GLN A 247 0.20 -13.98 20.27
C GLN A 247 -0.86 -14.06 19.15
N GLN A 248 -1.96 -14.78 19.37
CA GLN A 248 -3.03 -14.95 18.40
C GLN A 248 -4.03 -13.79 18.45
N GLY A 249 -4.71 -13.60 17.32
CA GLY A 249 -5.84 -12.70 17.20
C GLY A 249 -5.47 -11.22 17.06
N PRO A 250 -6.51 -10.40 16.88
CA PRO A 250 -6.37 -8.97 16.68
C PRO A 250 -6.03 -8.24 17.99
N LEU A 251 -5.62 -6.98 17.85
CA LEU A 251 -5.50 -6.02 18.94
C LEU A 251 -6.92 -5.56 19.30
N ASN A 252 -7.53 -6.21 20.30
CA ASN A 252 -8.95 -6.06 20.63
C ASN A 252 -9.36 -4.61 20.95
N GLU A 253 -8.46 -3.82 21.52
CA GLU A 253 -8.69 -2.40 21.82
C GLU A 253 -8.86 -1.52 20.56
N LEU A 254 -8.48 -2.04 19.40
CA LEU A 254 -8.62 -1.39 18.10
C LEU A 254 -9.87 -1.84 17.34
N LEU A 255 -10.59 -2.82 17.84
CA LEU A 255 -11.90 -3.20 17.31
C LEU A 255 -13.01 -2.39 18.01
N VAL A 256 -14.15 -2.25 17.32
CA VAL A 256 -15.39 -1.68 17.85
C VAL A 256 -16.36 -2.78 18.23
#